data_AF-Q5BRS5-F1
#
_entry.id   AF-Q5BRS5-F1
#
_cell.length_a   1.000
_cell.length_b   1.000
_cell.length_c   1.000
_cell.angle_alpha   90.00
_cell.angle_beta   90.00
_cell.angle_gamma   90.00
#
_symmetry.space_group_name_H-M   'P 1'
#
loop_
_entity.id
_entity.type
_entity.pdbx_description
1 polymer ?
#
loop_
_entity_poly.entity_id
_entity_poly.type
_entity_poly.pdbx_seq_one_letter_code
_entity_poly.pdbx_strand_id
1 'polypeptide(L)'
;SHERCFNKQFDEVYERKAIQLGEIRAKLSRIRKIHKDLQEPHLLSDLIDPKFDLDEEPEQLFIVTDNEITVEKYFSPDQLAEIQSKRLADEERQRKEKLDNWRVKGLDDMMGGVLEITKEDELKKDIPKPAFLLTGKPLARWTEDDKRIYAEYECKVKELNEEREKYKKFLESDIKKMYNQIDEIKENFDEQITSLF
;
A
#
# COMPACT_ATOMS: atom_id res chain seq x y z
N SER A 1 -33.42 -34.69 6.98
CA SER A 1 -32.37 -33.77 7.45
C SER A 1 -32.03 -32.72 6.39
N HIS A 2 -33.02 -31.96 5.92
CA HIS A 2 -32.85 -30.96 4.86
C HIS A 2 -32.07 -29.74 5.37
N GLU A 3 -32.35 -29.33 6.61
CA GLU A 3 -31.66 -28.23 7.31
C GLU A 3 -30.14 -28.42 7.41
N ARG A 4 -29.66 -29.63 7.72
CA ARG A 4 -28.21 -29.89 7.79
C ARG A 4 -27.51 -29.78 6.44
N CYS A 5 -28.19 -30.10 5.34
CA CYS A 5 -27.64 -29.98 3.99
C CYS A 5 -27.55 -28.50 3.58
N PHE A 6 -28.59 -27.74 3.88
CA PHE A 6 -28.64 -26.30 3.61
C PHE A 6 -27.57 -25.53 4.41
N ASN A 7 -27.46 -25.77 5.73
CA ASN A 7 -26.45 -25.10 6.55
C ASN A 7 -25.03 -25.37 6.02
N LYS A 8 -24.75 -26.60 5.61
CA LYS A 8 -23.45 -26.94 5.04
C LYS A 8 -23.17 -26.19 3.73
N GLN A 9 -24.18 -26.09 2.85
CA GLN A 9 -24.04 -25.32 1.60
C GLN A 9 -23.84 -23.83 1.87
N PHE A 10 -24.53 -23.28 2.87
CA PHE A 10 -24.35 -21.90 3.30
C PHE A 10 -22.94 -21.65 3.83
N ASP A 11 -22.45 -22.49 4.73
CA ASP A 11 -21.09 -22.39 5.29
C ASP A 11 -20.03 -22.46 4.17
N GLU A 12 -20.19 -23.38 3.22
CA GLU A 12 -19.29 -23.52 2.07
C GLU A 12 -19.30 -22.28 1.15
N VAL A 13 -20.44 -21.59 1.00
CA VAL A 13 -20.53 -20.36 0.21
C VAL A 13 -19.91 -19.18 0.97
N TYR A 14 -20.15 -19.12 2.28
CA TYR A 14 -19.60 -18.10 3.16
C TYR A 14 -18.07 -18.14 3.18
N GLU A 15 -17.48 -19.33 3.37
CA GLU A 15 -16.02 -19.52 3.33
C GLU A 15 -15.43 -19.14 1.97
N ARG A 16 -16.12 -19.50 0.87
CA ARG A 16 -15.71 -19.10 -0.48
C ARG A 16 -15.72 -17.59 -0.68
N LYS A 17 -16.79 -16.91 -0.24
CA LYS A 17 -16.87 -15.44 -0.28
C LYS A 17 -15.72 -14.83 0.53
N ALA A 18 -15.41 -15.37 1.71
CA ALA A 18 -14.30 -14.90 2.53
C ALA A 18 -12.94 -14.99 1.81
N ILE A 19 -12.69 -16.11 1.12
CA ILE A 19 -11.47 -16.32 0.34
C ILE A 19 -11.39 -15.28 -0.80
N GLN A 20 -12.46 -15.14 -1.58
CA GLN A 20 -12.49 -14.20 -2.71
C GLN A 20 -12.37 -12.75 -2.26
N LEU A 21 -13.01 -12.35 -1.16
CA LEU A 21 -12.82 -11.03 -0.56
C LEU A 21 -11.36 -10.82 -0.14
N GLY A 22 -10.72 -11.86 0.41
CA GLY A 22 -9.29 -11.85 0.72
C GLY A 22 -8.42 -11.61 -0.52
N GLU A 23 -8.70 -12.30 -1.63
CA GLU A 23 -8.01 -12.13 -2.90
C GLU A 23 -8.20 -10.71 -3.48
N ILE A 24 -9.43 -10.19 -3.45
CA ILE A 24 -9.73 -8.83 -3.89
C ILE A 24 -8.96 -7.81 -3.04
N ARG A 25 -8.97 -7.95 -1.70
CA ARG A 25 -8.21 -7.08 -0.79
C ARG A 25 -6.70 -7.14 -1.07
N ALA A 26 -6.14 -8.31 -1.37
CA ALA A 26 -4.74 -8.46 -1.72
C ALA A 26 -4.39 -7.70 -3.02
N LYS A 27 -5.25 -7.81 -4.05
CA LYS A 27 -5.10 -7.06 -5.31
C LYS A 27 -5.24 -5.55 -5.09
N LEU A 28 -6.25 -5.11 -4.34
CA LEU A 28 -6.43 -3.69 -3.98
C LEU A 28 -5.22 -3.14 -3.20
N SER A 29 -4.64 -3.93 -2.30
CA SER A 29 -3.40 -3.55 -1.59
C SER A 29 -2.22 -3.35 -2.55
N ARG A 30 -2.10 -4.20 -3.58
CA ARG A 30 -1.08 -4.03 -4.62
C ARG A 30 -1.35 -2.79 -5.47
N ILE A 31 -2.60 -2.54 -5.88
CA ILE A 31 -3.00 -1.32 -6.60
C ILE A 31 -2.65 -0.06 -5.79
N ARG A 32 -2.93 -0.06 -4.47
CA ARG A 32 -2.55 1.04 -3.57
C ARG A 32 -1.04 1.30 -3.53
N LYS A 33 -0.22 0.24 -3.53
CA LYS A 33 1.25 0.38 -3.61
C LYS A 33 1.66 1.03 -4.93
N ILE A 34 1.11 0.58 -6.05
CA ILE A 34 1.44 1.12 -7.37
C ILE A 34 1.04 2.61 -7.48
N HIS A 35 -0.16 3.01 -7.02
CA HIS A 35 -0.54 4.43 -7.02
C HIS A 35 0.37 5.28 -6.12
N LYS A 36 0.86 4.74 -5.01
CA LYS A 36 1.86 5.40 -4.18
C LYS A 36 3.19 5.57 -4.94
N ASP A 37 3.62 4.56 -5.68
CA ASP A 37 4.83 4.60 -6.50
C ASP A 37 4.72 5.61 -7.66
N LEU A 38 3.52 5.75 -8.26
CA LEU A 38 3.20 6.74 -9.29
C LEU A 38 2.96 8.16 -8.73
N GLN A 39 2.95 8.33 -7.40
CA GLN A 39 2.64 9.60 -6.72
C GLN A 39 1.24 10.16 -7.07
N GLU A 40 0.25 9.27 -7.19
CA GLU A 40 -1.15 9.60 -7.47
C GLU A 40 -2.04 9.33 -6.24
N PRO A 41 -1.87 10.07 -5.13
CA PRO A 41 -2.57 9.78 -3.87
C PRO A 41 -4.08 10.05 -3.96
N HIS A 42 -4.51 10.87 -4.92
CA HIS A 42 -5.93 11.17 -5.13
C HIS A 42 -6.75 9.95 -5.53
N LEU A 43 -6.13 8.91 -6.10
CA LEU A 43 -6.81 7.67 -6.48
C LEU A 43 -6.93 6.68 -5.31
N LEU A 44 -6.24 6.94 -4.19
CA LEU A 44 -6.29 6.06 -3.01
C LEU A 44 -7.61 6.21 -2.24
N SER A 45 -8.27 7.37 -2.31
CA SER A 45 -9.57 7.60 -1.64
C SER A 45 -10.69 6.75 -2.23
N ASP A 46 -10.57 6.40 -3.51
CA ASP A 46 -11.62 5.71 -4.26
C ASP A 46 -11.56 4.19 -4.05
N LEU A 47 -10.49 3.70 -3.41
CA LEU A 47 -10.24 2.29 -3.17
C LEU A 47 -10.84 1.83 -1.84
N ILE A 48 -12.11 1.45 -1.87
CA ILE A 48 -12.82 0.87 -0.72
C ILE A 48 -12.62 -0.64 -0.70
N ASP A 49 -12.16 -1.16 0.44
CA ASP A 49 -12.03 -2.60 0.63
C ASP A 49 -13.42 -3.23 0.82
N PRO A 50 -13.74 -4.32 0.09
CA PRO A 50 -15.03 -4.97 0.22
C PRO A 50 -15.13 -5.68 1.57
N LYS A 51 -16.33 -5.67 2.15
CA LYS A 51 -16.67 -6.24 3.46
C LYS A 51 -17.93 -7.08 3.34
N PHE A 52 -18.15 -7.95 4.32
CA PHE A 52 -19.44 -8.60 4.49
C PHE A 52 -20.49 -7.56 4.88
N ASP A 53 -21.71 -7.77 4.41
CA ASP A 53 -22.85 -6.96 4.84
C ASP A 53 -23.36 -7.44 6.20
N LEU A 54 -24.07 -6.57 6.92
CA LEU A 54 -24.62 -6.88 8.25
C LEU A 54 -25.60 -8.06 8.24
N ASP A 55 -26.28 -8.27 7.11
CA ASP A 55 -27.21 -9.39 6.93
C ASP A 55 -26.47 -10.74 6.78
N GLU A 56 -25.18 -10.71 6.42
CA GLU A 56 -24.33 -11.89 6.27
C GLU A 56 -23.56 -12.23 7.55
N GLU A 57 -23.23 -11.20 8.34
CA GLU A 57 -22.63 -11.33 9.67
C GLU A 57 -23.56 -10.76 10.76
N PRO A 58 -24.68 -11.42 11.09
CA PRO A 58 -25.62 -10.92 12.10
C PRO A 58 -25.01 -10.82 13.50
N GLU A 59 -23.90 -11.50 13.75
CA GLU A 59 -23.14 -11.39 14.99
C GLU A 59 -22.64 -9.94 15.22
N GLN A 60 -22.40 -9.16 14.16
CA GLN A 60 -21.99 -7.76 14.27
C GLN A 60 -23.05 -6.88 14.95
N LEU A 61 -24.34 -7.24 14.87
CA LEU A 61 -25.41 -6.49 15.54
C LEU A 61 -25.29 -6.50 17.07
N PHE A 62 -24.57 -7.48 17.63
CA PHE A 62 -24.33 -7.59 19.06
C PHE A 62 -23.02 -6.92 19.51
N ILE A 63 -22.21 -6.44 18.56
CA ILE A 63 -20.91 -5.82 18.83
C ILE A 63 -21.09 -4.31 18.71
N VAL A 64 -20.91 -3.59 19.83
CA VAL A 64 -20.88 -2.13 19.83
C VAL A 64 -19.46 -1.67 19.52
N THR A 65 -19.28 -0.93 18.43
CA THR A 65 -17.97 -0.36 18.11
C THR A 65 -17.72 0.94 18.89
N ASP A 66 -16.46 1.24 19.23
CA ASP A 66 -16.11 2.47 19.96
C ASP A 66 -16.56 3.75 19.23
N ASN A 67 -16.65 3.68 17.90
CA ASN A 67 -17.11 4.80 17.06
C ASN A 67 -18.61 5.09 17.20
N GLU A 68 -19.41 4.13 17.63
CA GLU A 68 -20.85 4.30 17.90
C GLU A 68 -21.11 4.99 19.25
N ILE A 69 -20.12 4.96 20.15
CA ILE A 69 -20.22 5.56 21.47
C ILE A 69 -19.82 7.04 21.38
N THR A 70 -20.83 7.90 21.27
CA THR A 70 -20.64 9.36 21.19
C THR A 70 -20.30 10.04 22.52
N VAL A 71 -20.38 9.30 23.63
CA VAL A 71 -20.18 9.83 24.98
C VAL A 71 -18.81 9.42 25.52
N GLU A 72 -18.06 10.40 26.04
CA GLU A 72 -16.79 10.12 26.70
C GLU A 72 -17.00 9.26 27.95
N LYS A 73 -16.27 8.15 28.03
CA LYS A 73 -16.29 7.27 29.21
C LYS A 73 -15.81 8.06 30.43
N TYR A 74 -16.68 8.23 31.42
CA TYR A 74 -16.31 8.89 32.67
C TYR A 74 -15.35 8.01 33.48
N PHE A 75 -14.24 8.60 33.91
CA PHE A 75 -13.25 7.98 34.79
C PHE A 75 -13.15 8.81 36.08
N SER A 76 -13.07 8.13 37.22
CA SER A 76 -12.78 8.83 38.48
C SER A 76 -11.34 9.39 38.48
N PRO A 77 -11.02 10.40 39.32
CA PRO A 77 -9.67 10.96 39.39
C PRO A 77 -8.58 9.92 39.65
N ASP A 78 -8.85 8.93 40.50
CA ASP A 78 -7.92 7.83 40.80
C ASP A 78 -7.73 6.89 39.61
N GLN A 79 -8.80 6.59 38.87
CA GLN A 79 -8.73 5.77 37.65
C GLN A 79 -7.96 6.48 36.54
N LEU A 80 -8.12 7.80 36.40
CA LEU A 80 -7.33 8.60 35.46
C LEU A 80 -5.85 8.58 35.80
N ALA A 81 -5.50 8.70 37.09
CA ALA A 81 -4.11 8.61 37.54
C ALA A 81 -3.50 7.23 37.28
N GLU A 82 -4.27 6.16 37.45
CA GLU A 82 -3.81 4.80 37.15
C GLU A 82 -3.66 4.56 35.63
N ILE A 83 -4.59 5.06 34.81
CA ILE A 83 -4.49 4.99 33.35
C ILE A 83 -3.28 5.78 32.85
N GLN A 84 -3.05 6.99 33.37
CA GLN A 84 -1.89 7.81 33.00
C GLN A 84 -0.56 7.16 33.42
N SER A 85 -0.48 6.58 34.62
CA SER A 85 0.73 5.90 35.07
C SER A 85 1.03 4.64 34.24
N LYS A 86 0.00 3.85 33.89
CA LYS A 86 0.15 2.73 32.94
C LYS A 86 0.59 3.21 31.56
N ARG A 87 -0.02 4.28 31.03
CA ARG A 87 0.35 4.85 29.74
C ARG A 87 1.81 5.31 29.72
N LEU A 88 2.27 6.00 30.75
CA LEU A 88 3.67 6.44 30.88
C LEU A 88 4.64 5.26 31.00
N ALA A 89 4.28 4.23 31.78
CA ALA A 89 5.10 3.02 31.91
C ALA A 89 5.19 2.23 30.59
N ASP A 90 4.10 2.17 29.82
CA ASP A 90 4.07 1.53 28.51
C ASP A 90 4.83 2.35 27.45
N GLU A 91 4.72 3.68 27.46
CA GLU A 91 5.51 4.58 26.62
C GLU A 91 7.02 4.45 26.92
N GLU A 92 7.40 4.33 28.20
CA GLU A 92 8.79 4.11 28.59
C GLU A 92 9.31 2.73 28.17
N ARG A 93 8.48 1.68 28.31
CA ARG A 93 8.77 0.33 27.80
C ARG A 93 8.96 0.35 26.29
N GLN A 94 8.03 0.93 25.53
CA GLN A 94 8.14 1.08 24.08
C GLN A 94 9.38 1.90 23.68
N ARG A 95 9.76 2.91 24.45
CA ARG A 95 10.96 3.71 24.17
C ARG A 95 12.24 2.88 24.36
N LYS A 96 12.30 2.07 25.42
CA LYS A 96 13.40 1.12 25.67
C LYS A 96 13.47 0.04 24.58
N GLU A 97 12.33 -0.54 24.21
CA GLU A 97 12.25 -1.52 23.12
C GLU A 97 12.65 -0.91 21.76
N LYS A 98 12.29 0.34 21.46
CA LYS A 98 12.78 1.05 20.26
C LYS A 98 14.30 1.28 20.32
N LEU A 99 14.85 1.53 21.51
CA LEU A 99 16.29 1.67 21.76
C LEU A 99 17.05 0.33 21.71
N ASP A 100 16.40 -0.81 21.86
CA ASP A 100 17.03 -2.11 21.64
C ASP A 100 16.82 -2.59 20.19
N ASN A 101 15.66 -2.28 19.60
CA ASN A 101 15.31 -2.65 18.23
C ASN A 101 16.15 -1.92 17.17
N TRP A 102 16.70 -0.72 17.40
CA TRP A 102 17.57 -0.09 16.39
C TRP A 102 18.88 -0.86 16.18
N ARG A 103 19.44 -1.49 17.22
CA ARG A 103 20.65 -2.33 17.10
C ARG A 103 20.36 -3.60 16.32
N VAL A 104 19.23 -4.26 16.60
CA VAL A 104 18.81 -5.48 15.89
C VAL A 104 18.44 -5.18 14.44
N LYS A 105 17.70 -4.09 14.20
CA LYS A 105 17.33 -3.61 12.87
C LYS A 105 18.54 -3.22 12.03
N GLY A 106 19.53 -2.55 12.62
CA GLY A 106 20.79 -2.23 11.94
C GLY A 106 21.63 -3.48 11.61
N LEU A 107 21.52 -4.54 12.41
CA LEU A 107 22.15 -5.84 12.10
C LEU A 107 21.43 -6.55 10.95
N ASP A 108 20.09 -6.54 10.94
CA ASP A 108 19.25 -7.08 9.85
C ASP A 108 19.50 -6.35 8.52
N ASP A 109 19.63 -5.02 8.55
CA ASP A 109 20.00 -4.20 7.40
C ASP A 109 21.43 -4.52 6.90
N MET A 110 22.36 -4.85 7.80
CA MET A 110 23.72 -5.30 7.45
C MET A 110 23.81 -6.78 7.02
N MET A 111 22.83 -7.61 7.41
CA MET A 111 22.81 -9.06 7.19
C MET A 111 21.89 -9.51 6.04
N GLY A 112 21.14 -8.60 5.39
CA GLY A 112 20.46 -8.92 4.13
C GLY A 112 19.07 -8.31 3.89
N GLY A 113 18.62 -7.34 4.66
CA GLY A 113 17.29 -6.74 4.47
C GLY A 113 17.24 -5.66 3.39
N VAL A 114 17.27 -6.03 2.11
CA VAL A 114 17.17 -5.17 0.90
C VAL A 114 18.49 -4.53 0.45
N LEU A 115 19.37 -5.35 -0.13
CA LEU A 115 20.55 -4.88 -0.89
C LEU A 115 20.26 -4.71 -2.39
N GLU A 116 19.13 -5.22 -2.88
CA GLU A 116 18.78 -5.13 -4.30
C GLU A 116 18.21 -3.74 -4.59
N ILE A 117 19.03 -2.89 -5.17
CA ILE A 117 18.55 -1.69 -5.86
C ILE A 117 17.60 -2.20 -6.95
N THR A 118 16.30 -2.00 -6.75
CA THR A 118 15.33 -2.38 -7.77
C THR A 118 15.49 -1.44 -8.97
N LYS A 119 15.19 -1.94 -10.18
CA LYS A 119 15.17 -1.07 -11.38
C LYS A 119 14.25 0.14 -11.18
N GLU A 120 13.23 0.00 -10.36
CA GLU A 120 12.29 1.06 -9.97
C GLU A 120 13.01 2.18 -9.20
N ASP A 121 13.95 1.84 -8.32
CA ASP A 121 14.75 2.79 -7.54
C ASP A 121 15.84 3.47 -8.38
N GLU A 122 16.34 2.81 -9.44
CA GLU A 122 17.24 3.42 -10.42
C GLU A 122 16.51 4.44 -11.28
N LEU A 123 15.31 4.10 -11.76
CA LEU A 123 14.47 5.02 -12.53
C LEU A 123 14.08 6.26 -11.73
N LYS A 124 13.96 6.17 -10.40
CA LYS A 124 13.68 7.34 -9.54
C LYS A 124 14.86 8.32 -9.42
N LYS A 125 16.10 7.91 -9.71
CA LYS A 125 17.28 8.78 -9.61
C LYS A 125 17.42 9.66 -10.85
N ASP A 126 17.45 10.98 -10.66
CA ASP A 126 17.73 11.91 -11.74
C ASP A 126 19.21 11.90 -12.12
N ILE A 127 19.49 12.11 -13.41
CA ILE A 127 20.87 12.28 -13.88
C ILE A 127 21.40 13.62 -13.36
N PRO A 128 22.56 13.64 -12.68
CA PRO A 128 23.13 14.86 -12.14
C PRO A 128 23.47 15.84 -13.26
N LYS A 129 23.08 17.10 -13.06
CA LYS A 129 23.40 18.18 -14.00
C LYS A 129 24.92 18.38 -14.08
N PRO A 130 25.50 18.53 -15.28
CA PRO A 130 26.90 18.86 -15.46
C PRO A 130 27.34 20.09 -14.65
N ALA A 131 28.56 20.07 -14.12
CA ALA A 131 29.09 21.11 -13.23
C ALA A 131 29.02 22.53 -13.82
N PHE A 132 29.29 22.68 -15.13
CA PHE A 132 29.24 24.00 -15.78
C PHE A 132 27.83 24.59 -15.86
N LEU A 133 26.79 23.74 -15.95
CA LEU A 133 25.38 24.17 -15.86
C LEU A 133 25.02 24.61 -14.44
N LEU A 134 25.52 23.89 -13.43
CA LEU A 134 25.30 24.24 -12.02
C LEU A 134 25.96 25.58 -11.65
N THR A 135 27.13 25.88 -12.21
CA THR A 135 27.80 27.19 -12.05
C THR A 135 27.18 28.32 -12.88
N GLY A 136 26.15 28.05 -13.69
CA GLY A 136 25.46 29.08 -14.49
C GLY A 136 26.32 29.66 -15.62
N LYS A 137 27.26 28.89 -16.16
CA LYS A 137 28.17 29.37 -17.22
C LYS A 137 27.36 29.71 -18.49
N PRO A 138 27.41 30.95 -19.00
CA PRO A 138 26.58 31.37 -20.13
C PRO A 138 26.98 30.64 -21.43
N LEU A 139 26.00 30.38 -22.30
CA LEU A 139 26.15 29.66 -23.58
C LEU A 139 27.30 30.19 -24.45
N ALA A 140 27.55 31.50 -24.43
CA ALA A 140 28.64 32.13 -25.17
C ALA A 140 30.05 31.71 -24.72
N ARG A 141 30.19 31.15 -23.51
CA ARG A 141 31.46 30.69 -22.92
C ARG A 141 31.62 29.17 -22.91
N TRP A 142 30.74 28.45 -23.61
CA TRP A 142 30.83 27.00 -23.71
C TRP A 142 31.98 26.63 -24.65
N THR A 143 32.91 25.82 -24.14
CA THR A 143 33.92 25.17 -24.97
C THR A 143 33.29 24.07 -25.83
N GLU A 144 34.01 23.56 -26.82
CA GLU A 144 33.57 22.40 -27.60
C GLU A 144 33.34 21.17 -26.72
N ASP A 145 34.15 21.02 -25.67
CA ASP A 145 33.96 19.97 -24.66
C ASP A 145 32.70 20.20 -23.81
N ASP A 146 32.41 21.44 -23.40
CA ASP A 146 31.16 21.77 -22.67
C ASP A 146 29.93 21.40 -23.52
N LYS A 147 29.97 21.67 -24.84
CA LYS A 147 28.90 21.30 -25.79
C LYS A 147 28.74 19.77 -25.91
N ARG A 148 29.86 19.03 -25.95
CA ARG A 148 29.84 17.56 -26.01
C ARG A 148 29.21 16.96 -24.75
N ILE A 149 29.66 17.42 -23.57
CA ILE A 149 29.12 16.96 -22.27
C ILE A 149 27.64 17.31 -22.14
N TYR A 150 27.22 18.47 -22.63
CA TYR A 150 25.80 18.84 -22.66
C TYR A 150 24.97 17.90 -23.53
N ALA A 151 25.44 17.58 -24.73
CA ALA A 151 24.75 16.68 -25.65
C ALA A 151 24.62 15.26 -25.07
N GLU A 152 25.67 14.75 -24.43
CA GLU A 152 25.64 13.46 -23.73
C GLU A 152 24.67 13.47 -22.54
N TYR A 153 24.65 14.55 -21.76
CA TYR A 153 23.70 14.73 -20.66
C TYR A 153 22.25 14.74 -21.18
N GLU A 154 21.95 15.51 -22.23
CA GLU A 154 20.61 15.53 -22.82
C GLU A 154 20.19 14.17 -23.38
N CYS A 155 21.10 13.44 -24.02
CA CYS A 155 20.82 12.10 -24.54
C CYS A 155 20.43 11.15 -23.39
N LYS A 156 21.23 11.11 -22.32
CA LYS A 156 20.95 10.29 -21.13
C LYS A 156 19.64 10.69 -20.46
N VAL A 157 19.35 11.99 -20.35
CA VAL A 157 18.08 12.48 -19.77
C VAL A 157 16.88 12.05 -20.61
N LYS A 158 16.98 12.10 -21.94
CA LYS A 158 15.94 11.62 -22.85
C LYS A 158 15.73 10.11 -22.69
N GLU A 159 16.81 9.33 -22.70
CA GLU A 159 16.75 7.87 -22.50
C GLU A 159 16.10 7.51 -21.17
N LEU A 160 16.51 8.15 -20.06
CA LEU A 160 15.92 7.93 -18.73
C LEU A 160 14.41 8.26 -18.71
N ASN A 161 14.00 9.37 -19.34
CA ASN A 161 12.60 9.75 -19.40
C ASN A 161 11.77 8.76 -20.24
N GLU A 162 12.32 8.25 -21.35
CA GLU A 162 11.67 7.20 -22.14
C GLU A 162 11.49 5.89 -21.35
N GLU A 163 12.49 5.51 -20.54
CA GLU A 163 12.38 4.34 -19.66
C GLU A 163 11.35 4.55 -18.55
N ARG A 164 11.32 5.74 -17.92
CA ARG A 164 10.29 6.12 -16.94
C ARG A 164 8.89 6.05 -17.52
N GLU A 165 8.68 6.57 -18.72
CA GLU A 165 7.39 6.52 -19.42
C GLU A 165 6.97 5.08 -19.77
N LYS A 166 7.90 4.24 -20.23
CA LYS A 166 7.63 2.81 -20.48
C LYS A 166 7.23 2.10 -19.18
N TYR A 167 7.94 2.37 -18.09
CA TYR A 167 7.66 1.78 -16.79
C TYR A 167 6.32 2.26 -16.21
N LYS A 168 6.00 3.55 -16.34
CA LYS A 168 4.70 4.11 -15.98
C LYS A 168 3.56 3.38 -16.71
N LYS A 169 3.66 3.27 -18.04
CA LYS A 169 2.66 2.53 -18.84
C LYS A 169 2.54 1.06 -18.46
N PHE A 170 3.66 0.43 -18.09
CA PHE A 170 3.65 -0.94 -17.58
C PHE A 170 2.84 -1.03 -16.28
N LEU A 171 3.08 -0.15 -15.30
CA LEU A 171 2.33 -0.09 -14.05
C LEU A 171 0.83 0.20 -14.26
N GLU A 172 0.49 1.14 -15.13
CA GLU A 172 -0.90 1.42 -15.50
C GLU A 172 -1.59 0.18 -16.11
N SER A 173 -0.88 -0.57 -16.96
CA SER A 173 -1.40 -1.81 -17.53
C SER A 173 -1.59 -2.90 -16.48
N ASP A 174 -0.72 -2.96 -15.47
CA ASP A 174 -0.79 -3.92 -14.36
C ASP A 174 -2.00 -3.62 -13.46
N ILE A 175 -2.23 -2.34 -13.15
CA ILE A 175 -3.44 -1.88 -12.45
C ILE A 175 -4.69 -2.32 -13.21
N LYS A 176 -4.76 -2.06 -14.53
CA LYS A 176 -5.91 -2.44 -15.36
C LYS A 176 -6.16 -3.96 -15.33
N LYS A 177 -5.09 -4.77 -15.39
CA LYS A 177 -5.20 -6.23 -15.27
C LYS A 177 -5.74 -6.65 -13.91
N MET A 178 -5.30 -6.02 -12.83
CA MET A 178 -5.81 -6.34 -11.49
C MET A 178 -7.28 -5.98 -11.34
N TYR A 179 -7.74 -4.86 -11.91
CA TYR A 179 -9.18 -4.53 -11.94
C TYR A 179 -9.98 -5.56 -12.72
N ASN A 180 -9.53 -5.95 -13.92
CA ASN A 180 -10.20 -7.01 -14.68
C ASN A 180 -10.28 -8.33 -13.89
N GLN A 181 -9.20 -8.72 -13.20
CA GLN A 181 -9.21 -9.92 -12.35
C GLN A 181 -10.18 -9.78 -11.15
N ILE A 182 -10.31 -8.58 -10.58
CA ILE A 182 -11.28 -8.32 -9.51
C ILE A 182 -12.70 -8.49 -10.05
N ASP A 183 -12.98 -7.98 -11.25
CA ASP A 183 -14.30 -8.08 -11.87
C ASP A 183 -14.61 -9.53 -12.27
N GLU A 184 -13.63 -10.29 -12.81
CA GLU A 184 -13.75 -11.73 -13.05
C GLU A 184 -14.06 -12.52 -11.76
N ILE A 185 -13.44 -12.17 -10.63
CA ILE A 185 -13.73 -12.82 -9.33
C ILE A 185 -15.18 -12.56 -8.91
N LYS A 186 -15.66 -11.32 -9.08
CA LYS A 186 -17.06 -10.95 -8.76
C LYS A 186 -18.05 -11.69 -9.65
N GLU A 187 -17.85 -11.65 -10.97
CA GLU A 187 -18.72 -12.31 -11.93
C GLU A 187 -18.79 -13.82 -11.68
N ASN A 188 -17.65 -14.48 -11.45
CA ASN A 188 -17.60 -15.91 -11.13
C ASN A 188 -18.31 -16.23 -9.80
N PHE A 189 -18.23 -15.35 -8.80
CA PHE A 189 -18.99 -15.53 -7.57
C PHE A 189 -20.50 -15.40 -7.82
N ASP A 190 -20.91 -14.37 -8.54
CA ASP A 190 -22.33 -14.13 -8.85
C ASP A 190 -22.91 -15.31 -9.65
N GLU A 191 -22.19 -15.83 -10.64
CA GLU A 191 -22.58 -17.04 -11.38
C GLU A 191 -22.75 -18.25 -10.45
N GLN A 192 -21.82 -18.47 -9.51
CA GLN A 192 -21.93 -19.55 -8.55
C GLN A 192 -23.14 -19.40 -7.64
N ILE A 193 -23.42 -18.18 -7.16
CA ILE A 193 -24.61 -17.89 -6.36
C ILE A 193 -25.87 -18.18 -7.17
N THR A 194 -25.96 -17.71 -8.41
CA THR A 194 -27.13 -17.98 -9.26
C THR A 194 -27.31 -19.47 -9.56
N SER A 195 -26.25 -20.27 -9.59
CA SER A 195 -26.35 -21.72 -9.81
C SER A 195 -26.90 -22.51 -8.61
N LEU A 196 -26.88 -21.91 -7.42
CA LEU A 196 -27.37 -22.52 -6.19
C LEU A 196 -28.88 -22.30 -5.95
N PHE A 197 -29.50 -21.36 -6.69
CA PHE A 197 -30.92 -21.00 -6.59
C PHE A 197 -31.71 -21.46 -7.82
#